data_AF-A0A9D6J832-F1
#
_entry.id   AF-A0A9D6J832-F1
#
_cell.length_a   1.000
_cell.length_b   1.000
_cell.length_c   1.000
_cell.angle_alpha   90.00
_cell.angle_beta   90.00
_cell.angle_gamma   90.00
#
_symmetry.space_group_name_H-M   'P 1'
#
loop_
_entity.id
_entity.type
_entity.pdbx_description
1 polymer ?
#
loop_
_entity_poly.entity_id
_entity_poly.type
_entity_poly.pdbx_seq_one_letter_code
_entity_poly.pdbx_strand_id
1 'polypeptide(L)'
;MRRELEMGSLFPDEKDVPPGLALAKEVEQTEYLIGGEVKHWKGPMQDVLSPIWLKGATGFSQKRVGKYPLQTPNEALEALKAALDAYDYGRGEWPTMSVEERIDHIETFILKMKEKRQEIVKILMWEICKSLQDSEKEFDRTVDYIKDTLHSLKDLDRISSRFVIEHGIIGQIRRAPLGVVLCMGPFNYPLNETFTTLIPALIMGNTVIFKPPKIGVLLHRPLLEAFRDSFPKGVVNTIYGDGQTVIGPLMTSGKIDVLAFIGSCKVADILRKQHPVPHRLRSVLGLGAKNPAIVLSDACIDSAVKECVLGALSYNGQRCTALKIIFVHS
;
A
#
# COMPACT_ATOMS: atom_id res chain seq x y z
N MET A 1 4.63 32.80 -27.96
CA MET A 1 6.05 32.93 -28.39
C MET A 1 7.08 32.88 -27.26
N ARG A 2 7.39 33.93 -26.47
CA ARG A 2 8.46 33.84 -25.41
C ARG A 2 8.18 32.79 -24.32
N ARG A 3 6.93 32.68 -23.84
CA ARG A 3 6.52 31.65 -22.86
C ARG A 3 6.53 30.21 -23.40
N GLU A 4 6.27 30.01 -24.69
CA GLU A 4 6.32 28.66 -25.30
C GLU A 4 7.76 28.20 -25.55
N LEU A 5 8.66 29.13 -25.89
CA LEU A 5 10.11 28.87 -25.99
C LEU A 5 10.72 28.51 -24.63
N GLU A 6 10.24 29.10 -23.53
CA GLU A 6 10.66 28.74 -22.17
C GLU A 6 10.14 27.36 -21.71
N MET A 7 8.94 26.94 -22.13
CA MET A 7 8.44 25.59 -21.80
C MET A 7 9.10 24.48 -22.62
N GLY A 8 9.56 24.78 -23.83
CA GLY A 8 10.24 23.83 -24.71
C GLY A 8 11.56 23.28 -24.18
N SER A 9 12.19 23.97 -23.22
CA SER A 9 13.40 23.52 -22.53
C SER A 9 13.13 22.86 -21.16
N LEU A 10 11.90 22.95 -20.64
CA LEU A 10 11.54 22.39 -19.33
C LEU A 10 11.19 20.90 -19.38
N PHE A 11 10.69 20.42 -20.53
CA PHE A 11 10.27 19.02 -20.69
C PHE A 11 11.10 18.34 -21.78
N PRO A 12 11.65 17.14 -21.51
CA PRO A 12 12.44 16.40 -22.49
C PRO A 12 11.55 15.89 -23.63
N ASP A 13 12.15 15.72 -24.81
CA ASP A 13 11.53 14.90 -25.86
C ASP A 13 11.57 13.42 -25.44
N GLU A 14 10.56 12.63 -25.84
CA GLU A 14 10.47 11.22 -25.45
C GLU A 14 11.70 10.40 -25.87
N LYS A 15 12.32 10.77 -27.01
CA LYS A 15 13.55 10.17 -27.53
C LYS A 15 14.79 10.43 -26.65
N ASP A 16 14.74 11.47 -25.80
CA ASP A 16 15.86 11.85 -24.92
C ASP A 16 15.82 11.07 -23.60
N VAL A 17 14.73 10.33 -23.34
CA VAL A 17 14.61 9.46 -22.17
C VAL A 17 15.57 8.28 -22.32
N PRO A 18 16.48 8.02 -21.36
CA PRO A 18 17.42 6.91 -21.46
C PRO A 18 16.69 5.57 -21.67
N PRO A 19 17.12 4.72 -22.62
CA PRO A 19 16.41 3.48 -22.96
C PRO A 19 16.16 2.54 -21.76
N GLY A 20 17.11 2.47 -20.82
CA GLY A 20 16.96 1.67 -19.59
C GLY A 20 15.84 2.18 -18.67
N LEU A 21 15.54 3.48 -18.69
CA LEU A 21 14.53 4.14 -17.86
C LEU A 21 13.20 4.34 -18.58
N ALA A 22 13.18 4.34 -19.92
CA ALA A 22 11.96 4.49 -20.72
C ALA A 22 10.97 3.35 -20.48
N LEU A 23 9.71 3.66 -20.21
CA LEU A 23 8.66 2.65 -20.07
C LEU A 23 8.46 1.93 -21.40
N ALA A 24 8.92 0.67 -21.49
CA ALA A 24 8.98 -0.07 -22.76
C ALA A 24 7.59 -0.34 -23.35
N LYS A 25 6.59 -0.57 -22.49
CA LYS A 25 5.19 -0.77 -22.84
C LYS A 25 4.29 -0.21 -21.75
N GLU A 26 3.15 0.31 -22.14
CA GLU A 26 2.09 0.71 -21.21
C GLU A 26 1.58 -0.52 -20.45
N VAL A 27 1.28 -0.34 -19.16
CA VAL A 27 0.82 -1.40 -18.28
C VAL A 27 -0.70 -1.47 -18.34
N GLU A 28 -1.18 -2.30 -19.26
CA GLU A 28 -2.61 -2.57 -19.46
C GLU A 28 -3.11 -3.59 -18.43
N GLN A 29 -3.36 -3.17 -17.19
CA GLN A 29 -3.86 -4.07 -16.14
C GLN A 29 -5.33 -4.36 -16.37
N THR A 30 -5.64 -5.56 -16.86
CA THR A 30 -7.03 -6.05 -17.00
C THR A 30 -7.38 -7.06 -15.91
N GLU A 31 -6.42 -7.42 -15.08
CA GLU A 31 -6.49 -8.53 -14.15
C GLU A 31 -6.73 -8.07 -12.71
N TYR A 32 -7.41 -8.91 -11.94
CA TYR A 32 -7.60 -8.76 -10.50
C TYR A 32 -7.68 -10.13 -9.82
N LEU A 33 -7.30 -10.22 -8.54
CA LEU A 33 -7.28 -11.45 -7.77
C LEU A 33 -8.48 -11.52 -6.82
N ILE A 34 -9.35 -12.52 -6.96
CA ILE A 34 -10.42 -12.82 -6.00
C ILE A 34 -10.52 -14.34 -5.84
N GLY A 35 -10.60 -14.83 -4.60
CA GLY A 35 -10.83 -16.26 -4.34
C GLY A 35 -9.68 -17.17 -4.80
N GLY A 36 -8.46 -16.64 -4.89
CA GLY A 36 -7.30 -17.39 -5.39
C GLY A 36 -7.24 -17.55 -6.90
N GLU A 37 -8.05 -16.80 -7.65
CA GLU A 37 -8.03 -16.77 -9.11
C GLU A 37 -7.70 -15.37 -9.63
N VAL A 38 -6.78 -15.30 -10.59
CA VAL A 38 -6.52 -14.07 -11.35
C VAL A 38 -7.55 -14.01 -12.47
N LYS A 39 -8.55 -13.15 -12.28
CA LYS A 39 -9.69 -12.95 -13.18
C LYS A 39 -9.44 -11.78 -14.13
N HIS A 40 -10.16 -11.77 -15.24
CA HIS A 40 -10.06 -10.73 -16.26
C HIS A 40 -11.30 -9.83 -16.25
N TRP A 41 -11.07 -8.53 -16.21
CA TRP A 41 -12.09 -7.49 -16.26
C TRP A 41 -12.41 -7.11 -17.71
N LYS A 42 -13.71 -7.03 -18.03
CA LYS A 42 -14.21 -6.66 -19.35
C LYS A 42 -14.98 -5.33 -19.37
N GLY A 43 -15.11 -4.68 -18.22
CA GLY A 43 -15.86 -3.44 -18.07
C GLY A 43 -15.00 -2.18 -18.27
N PRO A 44 -15.49 -1.02 -17.82
CA PRO A 44 -14.78 0.25 -17.93
C PRO A 44 -13.41 0.23 -17.23
N MET A 45 -12.49 1.01 -17.77
CA MET A 45 -11.11 1.11 -17.30
C MET A 45 -10.76 2.58 -17.06
N GLN A 46 -9.80 2.84 -16.18
CA GLN A 46 -9.28 4.17 -15.92
C GLN A 46 -7.84 4.26 -16.41
N ASP A 47 -7.57 5.23 -17.28
CA ASP A 47 -6.20 5.55 -17.68
C ASP A 47 -5.40 6.14 -16.52
N VAL A 48 -4.11 5.77 -16.50
CA VAL A 48 -3.10 6.26 -15.57
C VAL A 48 -2.14 7.12 -16.37
N LEU A 49 -2.11 8.40 -16.01
CA LEU A 49 -1.21 9.38 -16.59
C LEU A 49 -0.09 9.69 -15.60
N SER A 50 1.13 9.69 -16.10
CA SER A 50 2.30 10.10 -15.34
C SER A 50 2.21 11.59 -14.98
N PRO A 51 2.67 12.01 -13.79
CA PRO A 51 2.93 13.42 -13.53
C PRO A 51 3.99 14.03 -14.45
N ILE A 52 4.80 13.19 -15.12
CA ILE A 52 5.84 13.61 -16.05
C ILE A 52 5.21 13.99 -17.39
N TRP A 53 5.47 15.22 -17.81
CA TRP A 53 5.13 15.73 -19.13
C TRP A 53 6.29 15.50 -20.09
N LEU A 54 5.96 15.08 -21.30
CA LEU A 54 6.91 14.91 -22.39
C LEU A 54 6.51 15.83 -23.54
N LYS A 55 7.52 16.26 -24.29
CA LYS A 55 7.32 16.99 -25.53
C LYS A 55 7.07 15.98 -26.67
N GLY A 56 5.92 16.13 -27.32
CA GLY A 56 5.51 15.37 -28.49
C GLY A 56 5.42 16.25 -29.74
N ALA A 57 5.05 15.64 -30.88
CA ALA A 57 5.00 16.31 -32.18
C ALA A 57 4.00 17.47 -32.25
N THR A 58 2.91 17.42 -31.45
CA THR A 58 1.80 18.39 -31.48
C THR A 58 1.71 19.26 -30.23
N GLY A 59 2.64 19.12 -29.27
CA GLY A 59 2.63 19.85 -28.00
C GLY A 59 3.17 19.02 -26.83
N PHE A 60 2.87 19.44 -25.60
CA PHE A 60 3.23 18.70 -24.39
C PHE A 60 2.06 17.85 -23.92
N SER A 61 2.33 16.63 -23.49
CA SER A 61 1.32 15.76 -22.89
C SER A 61 1.92 14.93 -21.75
N GLN A 62 1.06 14.53 -20.82
CA GLN A 62 1.45 13.56 -19.80
C GLN A 62 1.67 12.20 -20.43
N LYS A 63 2.76 11.51 -20.04
CA LYS A 63 3.01 10.15 -20.51
C LYS A 63 1.93 9.23 -19.95
N ARG A 64 1.17 8.57 -20.82
CA ARG A 64 0.28 7.48 -20.42
C ARG A 64 1.14 6.30 -19.95
N VAL A 65 0.87 5.84 -18.72
CA VAL A 65 1.58 4.72 -18.09
C VAL A 65 0.83 3.41 -18.33
N GLY A 66 -0.49 3.47 -18.41
CA GLY A 66 -1.35 2.30 -18.61
C GLY A 66 -2.78 2.57 -18.20
N LYS A 67 -3.50 1.51 -17.80
CA LYS A 67 -4.88 1.61 -17.28
C LYS A 67 -5.19 0.48 -16.30
N TYR A 68 -6.19 0.70 -15.45
CA TYR A 68 -6.65 -0.28 -14.46
C TYR A 68 -8.18 -0.43 -14.42
N PRO A 69 -8.73 -1.52 -13.84
CA PRO A 69 -10.16 -1.78 -13.79
C PRO A 69 -10.96 -0.77 -12.96
N LEU A 70 -12.11 -0.33 -13.48
CA LEU A 70 -13.15 0.33 -12.70
C LEU A 70 -14.22 -0.70 -12.30
N GLN A 71 -13.94 -1.45 -11.24
CA GLN A 71 -14.85 -2.49 -10.75
C GLN A 71 -16.10 -1.89 -10.10
N THR A 72 -17.12 -2.73 -9.97
CA THR A 72 -18.44 -2.38 -9.47
C THR A 72 -18.65 -2.93 -8.06
N PRO A 73 -19.79 -2.62 -7.40
CA PRO A 73 -20.16 -3.26 -6.14
C PRO A 73 -20.16 -4.80 -6.19
N ASN A 74 -20.39 -5.41 -7.37
CA ASN A 74 -20.45 -6.86 -7.51
C ASN A 74 -19.10 -7.51 -7.17
N GLU A 75 -18.02 -7.05 -7.81
CA GLU A 75 -16.68 -7.60 -7.56
C GLU A 75 -16.22 -7.30 -6.13
N ALA A 76 -16.62 -6.16 -5.56
CA ALA A 76 -16.32 -5.84 -4.17
C ALA A 76 -16.98 -6.85 -3.21
N LEU A 77 -18.28 -7.13 -3.39
CA LEU A 77 -19.00 -8.11 -2.57
C LEU A 77 -18.53 -9.55 -2.81
N GLU A 78 -18.06 -9.86 -4.03
CA GLU A 78 -17.41 -11.13 -4.33
C GLU A 78 -16.09 -11.29 -3.57
N ALA A 79 -15.24 -10.26 -3.56
CA ALA A 79 -14.01 -10.24 -2.77
C ALA A 79 -14.29 -10.41 -1.27
N LEU A 80 -15.35 -9.75 -0.77
CA LEU A 80 -15.80 -9.91 0.60
C LEU A 80 -16.23 -11.34 0.91
N LYS A 81 -17.04 -11.93 0.03
CA LYS A 81 -17.47 -13.32 0.19
C LYS A 81 -16.26 -14.26 0.23
N ALA A 82 -15.32 -14.11 -0.70
CA ALA A 82 -14.11 -14.92 -0.73
C ALA A 82 -13.27 -14.79 0.55
N ALA A 83 -13.10 -13.56 1.06
CA ALA A 83 -12.38 -13.30 2.31
C ALA A 83 -13.07 -13.91 3.53
N LEU A 84 -14.41 -13.86 3.58
CA LEU A 84 -15.21 -14.47 4.65
C LEU A 84 -15.16 -15.98 4.60
N ASP A 85 -15.28 -16.58 3.42
CA ASP A 85 -15.21 -18.03 3.23
C ASP A 85 -13.84 -18.57 3.62
N ALA A 86 -12.76 -17.86 3.25
CA ALA A 86 -11.39 -18.22 3.63
C ALA A 86 -11.11 -18.04 5.12
N TYR A 87 -11.79 -17.09 5.78
CA TYR A 87 -11.69 -16.90 7.23
C TYR A 87 -12.52 -17.93 8.02
N ASP A 88 -13.71 -18.30 7.53
CA ASP A 88 -14.69 -19.19 8.17
C ASP A 88 -14.81 -18.99 9.68
N TYR A 89 -15.09 -17.75 10.11
CA TYR A 89 -15.22 -17.39 11.53
C TYR A 89 -14.01 -17.81 12.39
N GLY A 90 -12.81 -17.79 11.79
CA GLY A 90 -11.55 -18.18 12.42
C GLY A 90 -11.24 -19.68 12.33
N ARG A 91 -12.04 -20.47 11.62
CA ARG A 91 -11.84 -21.92 11.44
C ARG A 91 -11.28 -22.30 10.07
N GLY A 92 -11.15 -21.33 9.16
CA GLY A 92 -10.59 -21.56 7.83
C GLY A 92 -9.13 -22.00 7.89
N GLU A 93 -8.62 -22.50 6.76
CA GLU A 93 -7.24 -22.98 6.64
C GLU A 93 -6.23 -21.93 7.11
N TRP A 94 -6.32 -20.70 6.61
CA TRP A 94 -5.38 -19.62 6.94
C TRP A 94 -5.36 -19.16 8.41
N PRO A 95 -6.50 -18.84 9.06
CA PRO A 95 -6.50 -18.44 10.47
C PRO A 95 -6.08 -19.58 11.42
N THR A 96 -6.20 -20.84 11.01
CA THR A 96 -5.85 -22.01 11.84
C THR A 96 -4.44 -22.56 11.61
N MET A 97 -3.77 -22.16 10.52
CA MET A 97 -2.34 -22.43 10.32
C MET A 97 -1.49 -22.00 11.51
N SER A 98 -0.40 -22.70 11.73
CA SER A 98 0.64 -22.28 12.68
C SER A 98 1.27 -20.95 12.24
N VAL A 99 1.96 -20.29 13.18
CA VAL A 99 2.75 -19.10 12.87
C VAL A 99 3.86 -19.43 11.86
N GLU A 100 4.48 -20.61 11.98
CA GLU A 100 5.54 -21.08 11.08
C GLU A 100 5.04 -21.25 9.64
N GLU A 101 3.92 -21.96 9.43
CA GLU A 101 3.34 -22.13 8.09
C GLU A 101 2.98 -20.78 7.44
N ARG A 102 2.40 -19.84 8.21
CA ARG A 102 2.12 -18.50 7.67
C ARG A 102 3.39 -17.74 7.32
N ILE A 103 4.48 -17.92 8.08
CA ILE A 103 5.78 -17.32 7.76
C ILE A 103 6.30 -17.87 6.43
N ASP A 104 6.22 -19.18 6.19
CA ASP A 104 6.65 -19.81 4.94
C ASP A 104 5.90 -19.26 3.71
N HIS A 105 4.59 -19.02 3.86
CA HIS A 105 3.78 -18.37 2.83
C HIS A 105 4.25 -16.93 2.53
N ILE A 106 4.57 -16.14 3.55
CA ILE A 106 5.12 -14.78 3.35
C ILE A 106 6.52 -14.84 2.75
N GLU A 107 7.39 -15.75 3.18
CA GLU A 107 8.73 -15.90 2.63
C GLU A 107 8.69 -16.29 1.14
N THR A 108 7.78 -17.20 0.77
CA THR A 108 7.49 -17.53 -0.64
C THR A 108 7.05 -16.30 -1.43
N PHE A 109 6.16 -15.48 -0.86
CA PHE A 109 5.74 -14.22 -1.47
C PHE A 109 6.90 -13.24 -1.65
N ILE A 110 7.81 -13.10 -0.68
CA ILE A 110 9.00 -12.24 -0.79
C ILE A 110 9.88 -12.67 -1.96
N LEU A 111 10.10 -13.98 -2.15
CA LEU A 111 10.91 -14.49 -3.26
C LEU A 111 10.30 -14.08 -4.61
N LYS A 112 9.01 -14.34 -4.81
CA LYS A 112 8.29 -13.97 -6.04
C LYS A 112 8.22 -12.45 -6.24
N MET A 113 8.04 -11.68 -5.18
CA MET A 113 8.03 -10.22 -5.23
C MET A 113 9.37 -9.66 -5.72
N LYS A 114 10.50 -10.20 -5.25
CA LYS A 114 11.85 -9.77 -5.66
C LYS A 114 12.11 -9.98 -7.15
N GLU A 115 11.56 -11.04 -7.75
CA GLU A 115 11.65 -11.27 -9.20
C GLU A 115 11.01 -10.13 -10.01
N LYS A 116 10.02 -9.43 -9.42
CA LYS A 116 9.32 -8.29 -10.03
C LYS A 116 9.93 -6.93 -9.69
N ARG A 117 11.04 -6.87 -8.94
CA ARG A 117 11.66 -5.62 -8.44
C ARG A 117 11.83 -4.57 -9.53
N GLN A 118 12.47 -4.93 -10.65
CA GLN A 118 12.80 -3.99 -11.71
C GLN A 118 11.55 -3.41 -12.39
N GLU A 119 10.53 -4.23 -12.59
CA GLU A 119 9.24 -3.80 -13.15
C GLU A 119 8.54 -2.82 -12.21
N ILE A 120 8.48 -3.16 -10.91
CA ILE A 120 7.84 -2.33 -9.89
C ILE A 120 8.54 -0.99 -9.70
N VAL A 121 9.88 -1.00 -9.61
CA VAL A 121 10.71 0.21 -9.50
C VAL A 121 10.45 1.15 -10.69
N LYS A 122 10.36 0.60 -11.90
CA LYS A 122 10.10 1.39 -13.10
C LYS A 122 8.70 2.00 -13.09
N ILE A 123 7.68 1.26 -12.67
CA ILE A 123 6.32 1.79 -12.53
C ILE A 123 6.27 2.88 -11.44
N LEU A 124 6.95 2.69 -10.30
CA LEU A 124 7.09 3.74 -9.27
C LEU A 124 7.69 5.04 -9.83
N MET A 125 8.72 4.94 -10.69
CA MET A 125 9.28 6.12 -11.33
C MET A 125 8.26 6.84 -12.22
N TRP A 126 7.55 6.11 -13.07
CA TRP A 126 6.66 6.69 -14.07
C TRP A 126 5.30 7.11 -13.52
N GLU A 127 4.67 6.30 -12.69
CA GLU A 127 3.33 6.57 -12.17
C GLU A 127 3.34 7.60 -11.03
N ILE A 128 4.38 7.57 -10.19
CA ILE A 128 4.44 8.30 -8.92
C ILE A 128 5.49 9.42 -8.95
N CYS A 129 6.29 9.48 -10.02
CA CYS A 129 7.35 10.47 -10.23
C CYS A 129 8.44 10.43 -9.14
N LYS A 130 8.82 9.22 -8.72
CA LYS A 130 9.99 9.01 -7.85
C LYS A 130 11.27 8.91 -8.66
N SER A 131 12.38 9.38 -8.09
CA SER A 131 13.70 9.13 -8.65
C SER A 131 13.96 7.62 -8.65
N LEU A 132 14.85 7.13 -9.54
CA LEU A 132 15.23 5.70 -9.55
C LEU A 132 15.69 5.25 -8.16
N GLN A 133 16.59 6.02 -7.54
CA GLN A 133 17.14 5.68 -6.23
C GLN A 133 16.06 5.62 -5.15
N ASP A 134 15.08 6.54 -5.15
CA ASP A 134 14.01 6.51 -4.16
C ASP A 134 13.01 5.39 -4.40
N SER A 135 12.74 5.05 -5.67
CA SER A 135 11.90 3.91 -6.04
C SER A 135 12.54 2.58 -5.62
N GLU A 136 13.85 2.43 -5.84
CA GLU A 136 14.62 1.27 -5.38
C GLU A 136 14.61 1.16 -3.85
N LYS A 137 14.90 2.26 -3.16
CA LYS A 137 14.84 2.32 -1.70
C LYS A 137 13.46 1.97 -1.15
N GLU A 138 12.38 2.42 -1.79
CA GLU A 138 11.02 2.04 -1.35
C GLU A 138 10.78 0.54 -1.46
N PHE A 139 11.16 -0.06 -2.59
CA PHE A 139 11.01 -1.50 -2.79
C PHE A 139 11.84 -2.29 -1.77
N ASP A 140 13.13 -1.96 -1.64
CA ASP A 140 14.05 -2.68 -0.77
C ASP A 140 13.64 -2.55 0.70
N ARG A 141 13.25 -1.34 1.12
CA ARG A 141 12.70 -1.09 2.46
C ARG A 141 11.40 -1.86 2.71
N THR A 142 10.56 -2.06 1.70
CA THR A 142 9.34 -2.87 1.84
C THR A 142 9.72 -4.31 2.17
N VAL A 143 10.69 -4.88 1.45
CA VAL A 143 11.19 -6.25 1.70
C VAL A 143 11.80 -6.37 3.08
N ASP A 144 12.62 -5.40 3.50
CA ASP A 144 13.24 -5.42 4.82
C ASP A 144 12.20 -5.29 5.94
N TYR A 145 11.21 -4.41 5.78
CA TYR A 145 10.10 -4.29 6.72
C TYR A 145 9.31 -5.61 6.86
N ILE A 146 9.08 -6.33 5.76
CA ILE A 146 8.42 -7.64 5.82
C ILE A 146 9.25 -8.59 6.69
N LYS A 147 10.55 -8.71 6.44
CA LYS A 147 11.43 -9.59 7.22
C LYS A 147 11.47 -9.22 8.70
N ASP A 148 11.58 -7.93 9.01
CA ASP A 148 11.55 -7.43 10.39
C ASP A 148 10.22 -7.74 11.07
N THR A 149 9.11 -7.69 10.33
CA THR A 149 7.78 -8.10 10.79
C THR A 149 7.74 -9.60 11.09
N LEU A 150 8.34 -10.45 10.24
CA LEU A 150 8.44 -11.89 10.50
C LEU A 150 9.26 -12.19 11.76
N HIS A 151 10.41 -11.52 11.94
CA HIS A 151 11.23 -11.65 13.14
C HIS A 151 10.46 -11.24 14.40
N SER A 152 9.77 -10.08 14.34
CA SER A 152 8.95 -9.60 15.44
C SER A 152 7.83 -10.58 15.80
N LEU A 153 7.23 -11.24 14.80
CA LEU A 153 6.23 -12.27 15.07
C LEU A 153 6.82 -13.53 15.71
N LYS A 154 7.99 -14.00 15.25
CA LYS A 154 8.69 -15.14 15.87
C LYS A 154 8.95 -14.86 17.35
N ASP A 155 9.31 -13.62 17.69
CA ASP A 155 9.53 -13.20 19.09
C ASP A 155 8.23 -13.20 19.90
N LEU A 156 7.15 -12.65 19.33
CA LEU A 156 5.82 -12.65 19.95
C LEU A 156 5.29 -14.07 20.19
N ASP A 157 5.48 -14.97 19.24
CA ASP A 157 5.04 -16.36 19.34
C ASP A 157 5.76 -17.10 20.49
N ARG A 158 7.10 -16.93 20.60
CA ARG A 158 7.90 -17.47 21.71
C ARG A 158 7.51 -16.93 23.08
N ILE A 159 6.99 -15.71 23.16
CA ILE A 159 6.45 -15.15 24.41
C ILE A 159 5.09 -15.80 24.73
N SER A 160 4.24 -15.95 23.72
CA SER A 160 2.88 -16.49 23.87
C SER A 160 2.82 -17.98 24.24
N SER A 161 3.90 -18.73 23.98
CA SER A 161 4.03 -20.14 24.38
C SER A 161 4.28 -20.34 25.88
N ARG A 162 4.57 -19.27 26.64
CA ARG A 162 4.84 -19.33 28.08
C ARG A 162 3.56 -19.25 28.91
N PHE A 163 3.54 -20.00 30.00
CA PHE A 163 2.54 -19.85 31.05
C PHE A 163 2.98 -18.78 32.06
N VAL A 164 2.04 -17.96 32.50
CA VAL A 164 2.20 -17.03 33.63
C VAL A 164 1.48 -17.66 34.82
N ILE A 165 2.18 -17.83 35.94
CA ILE A 165 1.59 -18.41 37.16
C ILE A 165 1.57 -17.32 38.22
N GLU A 166 0.37 -16.98 38.68
CA GLU A 166 0.19 -15.96 39.72
C GLU A 166 -0.86 -16.44 40.72
N HIS A 167 -0.53 -16.46 42.02
CA HIS A 167 -1.40 -16.98 43.09
C HIS A 167 -2.00 -18.38 42.82
N GLY A 168 -1.26 -19.24 42.11
CA GLY A 168 -1.72 -20.60 41.75
C GLY A 168 -2.63 -20.67 40.52
N ILE A 169 -2.92 -19.54 39.86
CA ILE A 169 -3.65 -19.48 38.59
C ILE A 169 -2.66 -19.56 37.44
N ILE A 170 -2.90 -20.48 36.50
CA ILE A 170 -2.12 -20.62 35.27
C ILE A 170 -2.81 -19.82 34.16
N GLY A 171 -2.16 -18.78 33.67
CA GLY A 171 -2.60 -17.98 32.52
C GLY A 171 -1.72 -18.23 31.29
N GLN A 172 -2.32 -18.23 30.11
CA GLN A 172 -1.61 -18.17 28.83
C GLN A 172 -2.21 -17.07 27.98
N ILE A 173 -1.38 -16.18 27.42
CA ILE A 173 -1.82 -15.08 26.57
C ILE A 173 -1.45 -15.42 25.13
N ARG A 174 -2.47 -15.54 24.27
CA ARG A 174 -2.29 -15.73 22.83
C ARG A 174 -2.93 -14.59 22.06
N ARG A 175 -2.37 -14.30 20.88
CA ARG A 175 -2.99 -13.37 19.93
C ARG A 175 -3.69 -14.19 18.85
N ALA A 176 -4.92 -13.80 18.52
CA ALA A 176 -5.73 -14.41 17.48
C ALA A 176 -5.99 -13.39 16.35
N PRO A 177 -6.27 -13.85 15.13
CA PRO A 177 -6.73 -12.97 14.06
C PRO A 177 -8.03 -12.26 14.45
N LEU A 178 -8.25 -11.09 13.85
CA LEU A 178 -9.41 -10.25 14.09
C LEU A 178 -10.55 -10.55 13.10
N GLY A 179 -10.24 -10.99 11.88
CA GLY A 179 -11.24 -11.30 10.86
C GLY A 179 -10.87 -10.78 9.49
N VAL A 180 -11.83 -10.16 8.80
CA VAL A 180 -11.61 -9.60 7.47
C VAL A 180 -11.07 -8.18 7.59
N VAL A 181 -9.94 -7.94 6.97
CA VAL A 181 -9.24 -6.65 7.00
C VAL A 181 -9.36 -5.96 5.64
N LEU A 182 -9.85 -4.72 5.64
CA LEU A 182 -9.80 -3.84 4.48
C LEU A 182 -8.51 -3.00 4.54
N CYS A 183 -7.58 -3.27 3.63
CA CYS A 183 -6.28 -2.59 3.53
C CYS A 183 -6.29 -1.55 2.41
N MET A 184 -5.96 -0.31 2.76
CA MET A 184 -5.87 0.83 1.84
C MET A 184 -4.68 1.71 2.21
N GLY A 185 -3.68 1.76 1.34
CA GLY A 185 -2.51 2.63 1.51
C GLY A 185 -2.62 3.94 0.72
N PRO A 186 -1.64 4.84 0.89
CA PRO A 186 -1.67 6.16 0.29
C PRO A 186 -0.90 6.18 -1.05
N PHE A 187 -1.09 7.25 -1.82
CA PHE A 187 -0.44 7.37 -3.13
C PHE A 187 1.06 7.70 -3.07
N ASN A 188 1.58 8.19 -1.96
CA ASN A 188 2.96 8.71 -1.91
C ASN A 188 4.01 7.61 -1.69
N TYR A 189 3.65 6.52 -1.01
CA TYR A 189 4.45 5.29 -0.87
C TYR A 189 3.52 4.08 -1.08
N PRO A 190 3.00 3.92 -2.31
CA PRO A 190 1.91 3.00 -2.61
C PRO A 190 2.31 1.54 -2.41
N LEU A 191 3.61 1.23 -2.43
CA LEU A 191 4.10 -0.10 -2.09
C LEU A 191 4.36 -0.20 -0.58
N ASN A 192 5.31 0.60 -0.07
CA ASN A 192 5.81 0.42 1.29
C ASN A 192 4.74 0.70 2.36
N GLU A 193 4.08 1.86 2.31
CA GLU A 193 3.08 2.20 3.34
C GLU A 193 1.86 1.27 3.28
N THR A 194 1.42 0.85 2.09
CA THR A 194 0.38 -0.18 1.95
C THR A 194 0.79 -1.50 2.62
N PHE A 195 2.02 -1.94 2.41
CA PHE A 195 2.50 -3.23 2.91
C PHE A 195 2.75 -3.20 4.42
N THR A 196 2.95 -2.00 5.01
CA THR A 196 3.07 -1.85 6.47
C THR A 196 1.82 -2.25 7.24
N THR A 197 0.65 -2.27 6.60
CA THR A 197 -0.60 -2.75 7.20
C THR A 197 -1.05 -4.09 6.66
N LEU A 198 -0.84 -4.33 5.36
CA LEU A 198 -1.23 -5.57 4.69
C LEU A 198 -0.46 -6.79 5.23
N ILE A 199 0.85 -6.68 5.41
CA ILE A 199 1.69 -7.82 5.80
C ILE A 199 1.42 -8.24 7.26
N PRO A 200 1.38 -7.32 8.25
CA PRO A 200 0.95 -7.66 9.60
C PRO A 200 -0.46 -8.26 9.67
N ALA A 201 -1.39 -7.79 8.84
CA ALA A 201 -2.73 -8.37 8.79
C ALA A 201 -2.68 -9.83 8.34
N LEU A 202 -2.01 -10.12 7.22
CA LEU A 202 -1.88 -11.48 6.69
C LEU A 202 -1.19 -12.42 7.67
N ILE A 203 -0.01 -12.06 8.15
CA ILE A 203 0.81 -12.95 8.99
C ILE A 203 0.16 -13.24 10.36
N MET A 204 -0.72 -12.36 10.84
CA MET A 204 -1.52 -12.60 12.04
C MET A 204 -2.74 -13.51 11.81
N GLY A 205 -2.93 -14.05 10.59
CA GLY A 205 -3.98 -14.99 10.24
C GLY A 205 -5.28 -14.35 9.74
N ASN A 206 -5.28 -13.06 9.44
CA ASN A 206 -6.46 -12.38 8.87
C ASN A 206 -6.55 -12.63 7.36
N THR A 207 -7.76 -12.55 6.82
CA THR A 207 -7.98 -12.45 5.37
C THR A 207 -8.10 -10.98 4.98
N VAL A 208 -7.62 -10.63 3.79
CA VAL A 208 -7.43 -9.25 3.35
C VAL A 208 -8.19 -8.97 2.06
N ILE A 209 -8.89 -7.84 2.07
CA ILE A 209 -9.33 -7.14 0.87
C ILE A 209 -8.42 -5.92 0.70
N PHE A 210 -7.62 -5.93 -0.35
CA PHE A 210 -6.67 -4.90 -0.68
C PHE A 210 -7.21 -4.00 -1.78
N LYS A 211 -7.33 -2.69 -1.50
CA LYS A 211 -7.61 -1.67 -2.51
C LYS A 211 -6.38 -0.76 -2.67
N PRO A 212 -5.71 -0.79 -3.83
CA PRO A 212 -4.64 0.17 -4.13
C PRO A 212 -5.11 1.64 -4.11
N PRO A 213 -4.19 2.59 -3.87
CA PRO A 213 -4.47 4.01 -4.02
C PRO A 213 -4.80 4.36 -5.47
N LYS A 214 -5.51 5.48 -5.72
CA LYS A 214 -5.86 5.92 -7.09
C LYS A 214 -4.64 6.22 -7.98
N ILE A 215 -3.56 6.69 -7.38
CA ILE A 215 -2.26 6.93 -8.04
C ILE A 215 -1.29 5.94 -7.39
N GLY A 216 -0.58 5.14 -8.20
CA GLY A 216 0.26 4.03 -7.73
C GLY A 216 -0.43 2.67 -7.81
N VAL A 217 -1.39 2.51 -8.72
CA VAL A 217 -2.15 1.27 -8.88
C VAL A 217 -1.33 0.22 -9.62
N LEU A 218 -0.66 0.61 -10.72
CA LEU A 218 -0.16 -0.35 -11.71
C LEU A 218 1.01 -1.18 -11.20
N LEU A 219 1.74 -0.67 -10.20
CA LEU A 219 2.85 -1.37 -9.56
C LEU A 219 2.41 -2.66 -8.84
N HIS A 220 1.11 -2.80 -8.54
CA HIS A 220 0.58 -3.99 -7.91
C HIS A 220 0.21 -5.10 -8.90
N ARG A 221 0.08 -4.78 -10.21
CA ARG A 221 -0.20 -5.79 -11.25
C ARG A 221 0.80 -6.96 -11.24
N PRO A 222 2.12 -6.73 -11.22
CA PRO A 222 3.10 -7.82 -11.25
C PRO A 222 3.02 -8.73 -10.01
N LEU A 223 2.40 -8.24 -8.92
CA LEU A 223 2.25 -8.97 -7.67
C LEU A 223 1.00 -9.85 -7.62
N LEU A 224 0.08 -9.75 -8.58
CA LEU A 224 -1.15 -10.55 -8.58
C LEU A 224 -0.87 -12.06 -8.59
N GLU A 225 0.06 -12.49 -9.43
CA GLU A 225 0.49 -13.90 -9.50
C GLU A 225 1.26 -14.31 -8.24
N ALA A 226 2.10 -13.40 -7.72
CA ALA A 226 2.82 -13.64 -6.47
C ALA A 226 1.83 -13.87 -5.32
N PHE A 227 0.78 -13.06 -5.21
CA PHE A 227 -0.28 -13.27 -4.23
C PHE A 227 -1.05 -14.58 -4.47
N ARG A 228 -1.46 -14.86 -5.71
CA ARG A 228 -2.18 -16.10 -6.05
C ARG A 228 -1.40 -17.34 -5.64
N ASP A 229 -0.11 -17.38 -5.95
CA ASP A 229 0.70 -18.58 -5.77
C ASP A 229 1.21 -18.74 -4.34
N SER A 230 1.21 -17.67 -3.53
CA SER A 230 1.81 -17.68 -2.20
C SER A 230 0.80 -17.82 -1.07
N PHE A 231 -0.50 -17.67 -1.32
CA PHE A 231 -1.52 -17.70 -0.26
C PHE A 231 -2.69 -18.62 -0.59
N PRO A 232 -3.34 -19.23 0.42
CA PRO A 232 -4.58 -19.97 0.20
C PRO A 232 -5.67 -19.12 -0.46
N LYS A 233 -6.61 -19.81 -1.11
CA LYS A 233 -7.70 -19.17 -1.87
C LYS A 233 -8.51 -18.24 -0.95
N GLY A 234 -8.72 -17.00 -1.40
CA GLY A 234 -9.52 -16.01 -0.69
C GLY A 234 -8.81 -15.31 0.47
N VAL A 235 -7.56 -15.66 0.79
CA VAL A 235 -6.78 -14.95 1.83
C VAL A 235 -6.39 -13.54 1.38
N VAL A 236 -6.02 -13.38 0.12
CA VAL A 236 -5.76 -12.07 -0.49
C VAL A 236 -6.74 -11.86 -1.64
N ASN A 237 -7.46 -10.74 -1.59
CA ASN A 237 -8.38 -10.33 -2.64
C ASN A 237 -8.09 -8.87 -2.99
N THR A 238 -8.03 -8.52 -4.27
CA THR A 238 -7.73 -7.17 -4.74
C THR A 238 -8.95 -6.55 -5.39
N ILE A 239 -9.21 -5.29 -5.05
CA ILE A 239 -10.28 -4.50 -5.66
C ILE A 239 -9.75 -3.16 -6.19
N TYR A 240 -10.30 -2.71 -7.30
CA TYR A 240 -9.87 -1.54 -8.07
C TYR A 240 -11.07 -0.64 -8.37
N GLY A 241 -10.81 0.61 -8.73
CA GLY A 241 -11.85 1.56 -9.11
C GLY A 241 -12.11 2.65 -8.08
N ASP A 242 -13.26 3.32 -8.16
CA ASP A 242 -13.58 4.45 -7.29
C ASP A 242 -13.86 4.01 -5.85
N GLY A 243 -13.36 4.76 -4.88
CA GLY A 243 -13.54 4.45 -3.46
C GLY A 243 -15.00 4.41 -3.04
N GLN A 244 -15.83 5.35 -3.50
CA GLN A 244 -17.25 5.40 -3.14
C GLN A 244 -18.01 4.20 -3.71
N THR A 245 -17.66 3.80 -4.93
CA THR A 245 -18.29 2.65 -5.61
C THR A 245 -17.96 1.32 -4.96
N VAL A 246 -16.67 1.02 -4.71
CA VAL A 246 -16.28 -0.33 -4.26
C VAL A 246 -16.16 -0.47 -2.75
N ILE A 247 -15.86 0.60 -2.00
CA ILE A 247 -15.69 0.50 -0.53
C ILE A 247 -17.00 0.67 0.23
N GLY A 248 -17.91 1.52 -0.26
CA GLY A 248 -19.21 1.74 0.38
C GLY A 248 -19.95 0.43 0.71
N PRO A 249 -20.17 -0.46 -0.28
CA PRO A 249 -20.81 -1.76 -0.06
C PRO A 249 -20.09 -2.66 0.95
N LEU A 250 -18.75 -2.60 1.01
CA LEU A 250 -17.96 -3.36 1.97
C LEU A 250 -18.21 -2.88 3.40
N MET A 251 -18.12 -1.57 3.62
CA MET A 251 -18.30 -0.98 4.94
C MET A 251 -19.73 -1.17 5.45
N THR A 252 -20.73 -0.90 4.60
CA THR A 252 -22.15 -1.01 4.98
C THR A 252 -22.59 -2.46 5.25
N SER A 253 -21.86 -3.45 4.73
CA SER A 253 -22.12 -4.87 5.02
C SER A 253 -22.00 -5.23 6.49
N GLY A 254 -21.21 -4.47 7.27
CA GLY A 254 -20.92 -4.79 8.67
C GLY A 254 -19.93 -5.95 8.88
N LYS A 255 -19.31 -6.45 7.80
CA LYS A 255 -18.46 -7.65 7.79
C LYS A 255 -16.97 -7.37 7.67
N ILE A 256 -16.57 -6.10 7.70
CA ILE A 256 -15.16 -5.71 7.80
C ILE A 256 -14.84 -5.58 9.29
N ASP A 257 -13.96 -6.43 9.81
CA ASP A 257 -13.59 -6.41 11.23
C ASP A 257 -12.51 -5.35 11.50
N VAL A 258 -11.64 -5.09 10.52
CA VAL A 258 -10.57 -4.09 10.62
C VAL A 258 -10.50 -3.19 9.39
N LEU A 259 -10.53 -1.88 9.62
CA LEU A 259 -10.18 -0.86 8.63
C LEU A 259 -8.72 -0.46 8.83
N ALA A 260 -7.84 -0.92 7.95
CA ALA A 260 -6.44 -0.52 7.89
C ALA A 260 -6.26 0.52 6.78
N PHE A 261 -6.27 1.79 7.15
CA PHE A 261 -6.37 2.90 6.20
C PHE A 261 -5.30 3.96 6.46
N ILE A 262 -4.57 4.30 5.41
CA ILE A 262 -3.63 5.42 5.41
C ILE A 262 -4.11 6.46 4.40
N GLY A 263 -4.44 7.67 4.89
CA GLY A 263 -5.03 8.72 4.06
C GLY A 263 -5.56 9.90 4.86
N SER A 264 -6.64 10.52 4.39
CA SER A 264 -7.20 11.72 5.05
C SER A 264 -8.17 11.38 6.18
N CYS A 265 -8.16 12.18 7.25
CA CYS A 265 -9.10 12.03 8.37
C CYS A 265 -10.57 12.05 7.90
N LYS A 266 -10.89 12.94 6.95
CA LYS A 266 -12.24 13.07 6.37
C LYS A 266 -12.73 11.75 5.76
N VAL A 267 -11.88 11.07 4.99
CA VAL A 267 -12.25 9.78 4.37
C VAL A 267 -12.38 8.70 5.44
N ALA A 268 -11.44 8.63 6.39
CA ALA A 268 -11.52 7.66 7.49
C ALA A 268 -12.82 7.79 8.29
N ASP A 269 -13.24 9.02 8.61
CA ASP A 269 -14.48 9.27 9.35
C ASP A 269 -15.73 8.88 8.54
N ILE A 270 -15.75 9.14 7.24
CA ILE A 270 -16.85 8.72 6.35
C ILE A 270 -16.96 7.19 6.36
N LEU A 271 -15.85 6.49 6.14
CA LEU A 271 -15.83 5.02 6.08
C LEU A 271 -16.28 4.38 7.39
N ARG A 272 -15.79 4.91 8.52
CA ARG A 272 -16.19 4.42 9.85
C ARG A 272 -17.68 4.62 10.10
N LYS A 273 -18.25 5.76 9.70
CA LYS A 273 -19.68 6.05 9.85
C LYS A 273 -20.59 5.20 8.97
N GLN A 274 -20.08 4.71 7.83
CA GLN A 274 -20.82 3.79 6.96
C GLN A 274 -20.97 2.40 7.57
N HIS A 275 -20.06 2.00 8.47
CA HIS A 275 -20.14 0.70 9.12
C HIS A 275 -21.33 0.67 10.09
N PRO A 276 -22.25 -0.31 9.99
CA PRO A 276 -23.47 -0.35 10.81
C PRO A 276 -23.17 -0.56 12.30
N VAL A 277 -21.99 -1.10 12.64
CA VAL A 277 -21.55 -1.31 14.03
C VAL A 277 -20.17 -0.67 14.21
N PRO A 278 -20.05 0.68 14.23
CA PRO A 278 -18.77 1.37 14.14
C PRO A 278 -17.86 1.14 15.37
N HIS A 279 -18.44 0.77 16.51
CA HIS A 279 -17.68 0.43 17.72
C HIS A 279 -17.03 -0.97 17.68
N ARG A 280 -17.51 -1.86 16.81
CA ARG A 280 -16.89 -3.18 16.58
C ARG A 280 -15.73 -3.08 15.58
N LEU A 281 -15.81 -2.17 14.62
CA LEU A 281 -14.79 -1.95 13.61
C LEU A 281 -13.48 -1.47 14.26
N ARG A 282 -12.45 -2.33 14.26
CA ARG A 282 -11.11 -1.93 14.65
C ARG A 282 -10.55 -1.02 13.55
N SER A 283 -9.93 0.08 13.93
CA SER A 283 -9.38 1.05 12.99
C SER A 283 -7.88 1.21 13.23
N VAL A 284 -7.07 0.94 12.22
CA VAL A 284 -5.64 1.20 12.18
C VAL A 284 -5.44 2.33 11.17
N LEU A 285 -5.25 3.55 11.66
CA LEU A 285 -5.32 4.75 10.85
C LEU A 285 -3.97 5.47 10.79
N GLY A 286 -3.41 5.60 9.59
CA GLY A 286 -2.30 6.51 9.29
C GLY A 286 -2.83 7.78 8.66
N LEU A 287 -2.95 8.86 9.44
CA LEU A 287 -3.62 10.07 8.98
C LEU A 287 -2.64 11.22 8.72
N GLY A 288 -3.16 12.33 8.19
CA GLY A 288 -2.37 13.52 7.94
C GLY A 288 -1.69 14.05 9.20
N ALA A 289 -0.46 14.53 9.03
CA ALA A 289 0.34 15.11 10.09
C ALA A 289 0.92 16.47 9.66
N LYS A 290 1.22 17.31 10.66
CA LYS A 290 1.85 18.62 10.45
C LYS A 290 3.07 18.73 11.35
N ASN A 291 4.16 18.12 10.90
CA ASN A 291 5.36 17.92 11.72
C ASN A 291 6.17 19.21 11.85
N PRO A 292 6.52 19.65 13.07
CA PRO A 292 7.42 20.77 13.30
C PRO A 292 8.88 20.33 13.37
N ALA A 293 9.79 21.20 12.95
CA ALA A 293 11.18 21.22 13.44
C ALA A 293 11.32 22.32 14.48
N ILE A 294 12.11 22.07 15.53
CA ILE A 294 12.41 23.03 16.60
C ILE A 294 13.93 23.19 16.65
N VAL A 295 14.42 24.38 16.32
CA VAL A 295 15.85 24.73 16.32
C VAL A 295 16.15 25.53 17.57
N LEU A 296 16.94 24.95 18.47
CA LEU A 296 17.35 25.58 19.73
C LEU A 296 18.54 26.54 19.53
N SER A 297 18.82 27.38 20.52
CA SER A 297 19.85 28.41 20.46
C SER A 297 21.28 27.86 20.35
N ASP A 298 21.51 26.64 20.82
CA ASP A 298 22.79 25.93 20.78
C ASP A 298 22.91 24.95 19.60
N ALA A 299 21.93 24.96 18.68
CA ALA A 299 21.94 24.06 17.53
C ALA A 299 23.06 24.41 16.54
N CYS A 300 23.71 23.38 15.99
CA CYS A 300 24.60 23.54 14.84
C CYS A 300 23.78 24.00 13.62
N ILE A 301 23.93 25.26 13.22
CA ILE A 301 23.12 25.89 12.16
C ILE A 301 23.25 25.16 10.83
N ASP A 302 24.46 24.78 10.42
CA ASP A 302 24.67 24.09 9.15
C ASP A 302 23.92 22.75 9.10
N SER A 303 23.97 21.98 10.18
CA SER A 303 23.21 20.73 10.29
C SER A 303 21.71 21.00 10.33
N ALA A 304 21.26 21.99 11.10
CA ALA A 304 19.85 22.32 11.23
C ALA A 304 19.24 22.72 9.88
N VAL A 305 19.92 23.57 9.10
CA VAL A 305 19.49 23.97 7.77
C VAL A 305 19.44 22.77 6.83
N LYS A 306 20.50 21.97 6.77
CA LYS A 306 20.57 20.80 5.89
C LYS A 306 19.44 19.80 6.16
N GLU A 307 19.23 19.44 7.43
CA GLU A 307 18.19 18.49 7.83
C GLU A 307 16.78 19.07 7.65
N CYS A 308 16.58 20.38 7.90
CA CYS A 308 15.29 21.03 7.65
C CYS A 308 14.95 21.04 6.16
N VAL A 309 15.89 21.39 5.29
CA VAL A 309 15.70 21.40 3.83
C VAL A 309 15.40 19.98 3.34
N LEU A 310 16.19 19.00 3.77
CA LEU A 310 15.98 17.60 3.42
C LEU A 310 14.61 17.11 3.92
N GLY A 311 14.27 17.36 5.18
CA GLY A 311 13.02 16.93 5.81
C GLY A 311 11.78 17.60 5.24
N ALA A 312 11.88 18.84 4.76
CA ALA A 312 10.76 19.56 4.15
C ALA A 312 10.56 19.21 2.67
N LEU A 313 11.65 19.09 1.90
CA LEU A 313 11.60 19.05 0.44
C LEU A 313 11.83 17.66 -0.17
N SER A 314 12.34 16.69 0.58
CA SER A 314 12.47 15.31 0.08
C SER A 314 11.16 14.79 -0.48
N TYR A 315 11.22 14.18 -1.67
CA TYR A 315 10.06 13.72 -2.42
C TYR A 315 8.99 14.82 -2.60
N ASN A 316 9.43 16.03 -2.93
CA ASN A 316 8.59 17.24 -3.11
C ASN A 316 7.70 17.54 -1.89
N GLY A 317 8.15 17.16 -0.69
CA GLY A 317 7.37 17.30 0.54
C GLY A 317 6.12 16.43 0.63
N GLN A 318 5.90 15.50 -0.32
CA GLN A 318 4.77 14.57 -0.36
C GLN A 318 5.00 13.38 0.59
N ARG A 319 5.31 13.68 1.85
CA ARG A 319 5.52 12.70 2.91
C ARG A 319 4.67 13.09 4.11
N CYS A 320 4.00 12.13 4.72
CA CYS A 320 3.30 12.35 5.99
C CYS A 320 4.26 12.80 7.10
N THR A 321 5.53 12.40 7.03
CA THR A 321 6.62 12.78 7.95
C THR A 321 7.40 14.02 7.52
N ALA A 322 7.04 14.68 6.41
CA ALA A 322 7.74 15.90 5.98
C ALA A 322 7.54 17.02 7.00
N LEU A 323 8.58 17.84 7.17
CA LEU A 323 8.52 19.06 7.97
C LEU A 323 7.61 20.08 7.29
N LYS A 324 6.71 20.68 8.06
CA LYS A 324 5.72 21.65 7.58
C LYS A 324 5.82 23.01 8.26
N ILE A 325 6.48 23.06 9.41
CA ILE A 325 6.67 24.25 10.24
C ILE A 325 8.07 24.16 10.84
N ILE A 326 8.79 25.29 10.92
CA ILE A 326 10.09 25.37 11.58
C ILE A 326 10.00 26.48 12.62
N PHE A 327 10.19 26.13 13.88
CA PHE A 327 10.34 27.07 14.99
C PHE A 327 11.82 27.27 15.27
N VAL A 328 12.28 28.52 15.28
CA VAL A 328 13.67 28.88 15.51
C VAL A 328 13.73 29.75 16.75
N HIS A 329 14.59 29.37 17.70
CA HIS A 329 14.86 30.18 18.88
C HIS A 329 15.43 31.54 18.46
N SER A 330 14.87 32.62 19.01
CA SER A 330 15.33 34.00 18.77
C SER A 330 16.67 34.29 19.42
#